data_AF-A0A0S9NVI2-F1
#
_entry.id   AF-A0A0S9NVI2-F1
#
_cell.length_a   1.000
_cell.length_b   1.000
_cell.length_c   1.000
_cell.angle_alpha   90.00
_cell.angle_beta   90.00
_cell.angle_gamma   90.00
#
_symmetry.space_group_name_H-M   'P 1'
#
loop_
_entity.id
_entity.type
_entity.pdbx_description
1 polymer ?
#
loop_
_entity_poly.entity_id
_entity_poly.type
_entity_poly.pdbx_seq_one_letter_code
_entity_poly.pdbx_strand_id
1 'polypeptide(L)' 'MHAAPSKPPPVPDAGRCPLCGQPSACAMAAGADGARAADCWCMQARIAPEVLARVPLAARGLACVCARCAQG' A
#
# COMPACT_ATOMS: atom_id res chain seq x y z
N MET A 1 6.80 -22.49 27.60
CA MET A 1 5.63 -22.20 26.74
C MET A 1 5.61 -20.71 26.42
N HIS A 2 6.19 -20.31 25.28
CA HIS A 2 6.26 -18.90 24.89
C HIS A 2 4.89 -18.46 24.34
N ALA A 3 4.16 -17.67 25.13
CA ALA A 3 2.99 -16.94 24.64
C ALA A 3 3.48 -15.74 23.84
N ALA A 4 3.30 -15.77 22.51
CA ALA A 4 3.55 -14.61 21.65
C ALA A 4 2.44 -13.57 21.91
N PRO A 5 2.78 -12.30 22.18
CA PRO A 5 1.78 -11.27 22.39
C PRO A 5 1.02 -11.00 21.09
N SER A 6 -0.31 -11.12 21.15
CA SER A 6 -1.25 -10.73 20.11
C SER A 6 -1.18 -9.22 19.86
N LYS A 7 -0.17 -8.79 19.09
CA LYS A 7 -0.08 -7.44 18.56
C LYS A 7 -1.29 -7.24 17.63
N PRO A 8 -2.12 -6.20 17.80
CA PRO A 8 -3.13 -5.86 16.80
C PRO A 8 -2.43 -5.75 15.44
N PRO A 9 -3.08 -6.16 14.33
CA PRO A 9 -2.44 -6.09 13.02
C PRO A 9 -1.87 -4.68 12.85
N PRO A 10 -0.58 -4.54 12.50
CA PRO A 10 0.02 -3.22 12.36
C PRO A 10 -0.84 -2.43 11.37
N VAL A 11 -1.25 -1.24 11.79
CA VAL A 11 -1.93 -0.29 10.90
C VAL A 11 -1.11 -0.20 9.61
N PRO A 12 -1.72 -0.40 8.43
CA PRO A 12 -0.99 -0.37 7.17
C PRO A 12 -0.26 0.96 7.03
N ASP A 13 1.05 0.90 6.84
CA ASP A 13 1.84 2.08 6.52
C ASP A 13 1.51 2.48 5.07
N ALA A 14 0.80 3.61 4.91
CA ALA A 14 0.39 4.11 3.60
C ALA A 14 1.59 4.39 2.67
N GLY A 15 2.77 4.67 3.24
CA GLY A 15 4.02 4.88 2.52
C GLY A 15 4.69 3.60 2.04
N ARG A 16 4.20 2.42 2.46
CA ARG A 16 4.79 1.11 2.12
C ARG A 16 3.80 0.22 1.38
N CYS A 17 4.32 -0.52 0.43
CA CYS A 17 3.58 -1.53 -0.31
C CYS A 17 3.19 -2.68 0.64
N PRO A 18 1.90 -3.01 0.77
CA PRO A 18 1.46 -4.09 1.65
C PRO A 18 1.84 -5.49 1.16
N LEU A 19 2.34 -5.61 -0.08
CA LEU A 19 2.76 -6.88 -0.69
C LEU A 19 4.24 -7.20 -0.46
N CYS A 20 5.10 -6.17 -0.42
CA CYS A 20 6.56 -6.37 -0.38
C CYS A 20 7.30 -5.46 0.61
N GLY A 21 6.59 -4.54 1.29
CA GLY A 21 7.17 -3.62 2.28
C GLY A 21 8.02 -2.48 1.71
N GLN A 22 8.23 -2.44 0.39
CA GLN A 22 8.98 -1.36 -0.30
C GLN A 22 8.16 -0.06 -0.39
N PRO A 23 8.77 1.10 -0.62
CA PRO A 23 8.05 2.36 -0.78
C PRO A 23 6.93 2.27 -1.83
N SER A 24 5.73 2.72 -1.48
CA SER A 24 4.58 2.75 -2.40
C SER A 24 4.65 3.91 -3.39
N ALA A 25 5.45 4.94 -3.10
CA ALA A 25 5.51 6.22 -3.80
C ALA A 25 4.13 6.92 -3.91
N CYS A 26 3.27 6.72 -2.90
CA CYS A 26 1.98 7.39 -2.80
C CYS A 26 2.18 8.86 -2.37
N ALA A 27 1.76 9.80 -3.22
CA ALA A 27 1.85 11.24 -2.92
C ALA A 27 0.99 11.64 -1.72
N MET A 28 -0.19 11.01 -1.55
CA MET A 28 -1.04 11.27 -0.38
C MET A 28 -0.37 10.80 0.92
N ALA A 29 0.33 9.66 0.88
CA ALA A 29 1.05 9.14 2.05
C ALA A 29 2.30 9.96 2.38
N ALA A 30 2.90 10.61 1.39
CA ALA A 30 4.04 11.50 1.58
C ALA A 30 3.66 12.82 2.28
N GLY A 31 2.36 13.12 2.43
CA GLY A 31 1.88 14.28 3.20
C GLY A 31 2.23 15.63 2.59
N ALA A 32 2.44 15.71 1.27
CA ALA A 32 2.67 16.98 0.60
C ALA A 32 1.37 17.80 0.57
N ASP A 33 1.42 19.05 1.01
CA ASP A 33 0.28 19.96 1.00
C ASP A 33 -0.29 20.09 -0.41
N GLY A 34 -1.58 19.79 -0.56
CA GLY A 34 -2.28 19.82 -1.84
C GLY A 34 -2.07 18.58 -2.73
N ALA A 35 -1.37 17.54 -2.27
CA ALA A 35 -1.25 16.29 -3.01
C ALA A 35 -2.62 15.65 -3.27
N ARG A 36 -2.91 15.36 -4.53
CA ARG A 36 -4.15 14.69 -4.94
C ARG A 36 -3.86 13.25 -5.30
N ALA A 37 -4.88 12.40 -5.18
CA ALA A 37 -4.80 11.02 -5.68
C ALA A 37 -4.40 10.97 -7.17
N ALA A 38 -4.83 11.95 -7.96
CA ALA A 38 -4.46 12.10 -9.37
C ALA A 38 -2.95 12.28 -9.61
N ASP A 39 -2.21 12.83 -8.63
CA ASP A 39 -0.77 13.04 -8.73
C ASP A 39 0.03 11.77 -8.40
N CYS A 40 -0.63 10.73 -7.86
CA CYS A 40 0.02 9.47 -7.56
C CYS A 40 0.26 8.68 -8.86
N TRP A 41 1.46 8.13 -9.03
CA TRP A 41 1.80 7.31 -10.20
C TRP A 41 0.82 6.14 -10.40
N CYS A 42 0.30 5.56 -9.31
CA CYS A 42 -0.61 4.41 -9.34
C CYS A 42 -1.97 4.75 -10.00
N MET A 43 -2.36 6.03 -10.02
CA MET A 43 -3.58 6.51 -10.65
C MET A 43 -3.44 6.67 -12.16
N GLN A 44 -2.20 6.73 -12.65
CA GLN A 44 -1.85 6.77 -14.08
C GLN A 44 -1.45 5.39 -14.60
N ALA A 45 -1.09 4.45 -13.71
CA ALA A 45 -0.71 3.09 -14.07
C ALA A 45 -1.93 2.17 -14.18
N ARG A 46 -1.89 1.24 -15.14
CA ARG A 46 -2.83 0.10 -15.14
C ARG A 46 -2.31 -0.95 -14.16
N ILE A 47 -3.05 -1.17 -13.10
CA ILE A 47 -2.76 -2.19 -12.09
C ILE A 47 -3.70 -3.36 -12.32
N ALA A 48 -3.14 -4.55 -12.53
CA ALA A 48 -3.92 -5.75 -12.77
C ALA A 48 -4.79 -6.07 -11.52
N PRO A 49 -6.07 -6.43 -11.70
CA PRO A 49 -6.97 -6.72 -10.57
C PRO A 49 -6.47 -7.89 -9.71
N GLU A 50 -5.69 -8.81 -10.28
CA GLU A 50 -5.06 -9.92 -9.55
C GLU A 50 -4.03 -9.42 -8.52
N VAL A 51 -3.31 -8.32 -8.83
CA VAL A 51 -2.39 -7.69 -7.88
C VAL A 51 -3.17 -7.07 -6.72
N LEU A 52 -4.27 -6.37 -7.03
CA LEU A 52 -5.13 -5.77 -6.00
C LEU A 52 -5.81 -6.83 -5.13
N ALA A 53 -6.17 -7.97 -5.71
CA ALA A 53 -6.74 -9.10 -4.98
C ALA A 53 -5.77 -9.66 -3.92
N ARG A 54 -4.46 -9.62 -4.19
CA ARG A 54 -3.40 -10.04 -3.24
C ARG A 54 -3.22 -9.07 -2.08
N VAL A 55 -3.73 -7.83 -2.17
CA VAL A 55 -3.62 -6.86 -1.07
C VAL A 55 -4.44 -7.36 0.13
N PRO A 56 -3.83 -7.47 1.32
CA PRO A 56 -4.53 -7.87 2.55
C PRO A 56 -5.75 -6.99 2.80
N LEU A 57 -6.86 -7.60 3.25
CA LEU A 57 -8.12 -6.88 3.47
C LEU A 57 -7.94 -5.65 4.38
N ALA A 58 -7.12 -5.80 5.43
CA ALA A 58 -6.81 -4.73 6.39
C ALA A 58 -6.01 -3.57 5.78
N ALA A 59 -5.41 -3.72 4.59
CA ALA A 59 -4.63 -2.69 3.91
C ALA A 59 -5.35 -2.07 2.70
N ARG A 60 -6.48 -2.63 2.28
CA ARG A 60 -7.26 -2.11 1.13
C ARG A 60 -7.82 -0.73 1.46
N GLY A 61 -7.66 0.21 0.54
CA GLY A 61 -8.08 1.60 0.72
C GLY A 61 -7.19 2.41 1.68
N LEU A 62 -6.19 1.80 2.31
CA LEU A 62 -5.28 2.45 3.27
C LEU A 62 -3.85 2.57 2.74
N ALA A 63 -3.37 1.58 1.99
CA ALA A 63 -2.02 1.58 1.42
C ALA A 63 -2.04 1.24 -0.07
N CYS A 64 -1.20 1.93 -0.84
CA CYS A 64 -1.00 1.65 -2.27
C CYS A 64 0.04 0.54 -2.48
N VAL A 65 -0.16 -0.27 -3.53
CA VAL A 65 0.91 -1.15 -4.03
C VAL A 65 2.02 -0.31 -4.67
N CYS A 66 3.25 -0.82 -4.74
CA CYS A 66 4.36 -0.17 -5.45
C CYS A 66 4.39 -0.54 -6.94
N ALA A 67 5.12 0.24 -7.75
CA ALA A 67 5.25 0.03 -9.20
C ALA A 67 5.77 -1.37 -9.56
N ARG A 68 6.67 -1.93 -8.74
CA ARG A 68 7.17 -3.28 -8.95
C ARG A 68 6.09 -4.34 -8.78
N CYS A 69 5.29 -4.26 -7.71
CA CYS A 69 4.21 -5.23 -7.49
C CYS A 69 3.03 -5.02 -8.45
N ALA A 70 2.80 -3.78 -8.90
CA ALA A 70 1.77 -3.48 -9.89
C ALA A 70 2.02 -4.13 -11.26
N GLN A 71 3.28 -4.46 -11.58
CA GLN A 71 3.68 -5.10 -12.84
C GLN A 71 3.50 -6.63 -12.84
N GLY A 72 3.23 -7.26 -11.69
CA GLY A 72 3.06 -8.72 -11.56
C GLY A 72 4.29 -9.42 -11.01
#